data_AF-A0A5D8YL80-F1
#
_entry.id   AF-A0A5D8YL80-F1
#
_cell.length_a   1.000
_cell.length_b   1.000
_cell.length_c   1.000
_cell.angle_alpha   90.00
_cell.angle_beta   90.00
_cell.angle_gamma   90.00
#
_symmetry.space_group_name_H-M   'P 1'
#
loop_
_entity.id
_entity.type
_entity.pdbx_description
1 polymer ?
#
loop_
_entity_poly.entity_id
_entity_poly.type
_entity_poly.pdbx_seq_one_letter_code
_entity_poly.pdbx_strand_id
1 'polypeptide(L)'
;MRKIFLLLAGVFIGIAASAQHIGTAYRLKKVIPVSGRQGIAIDKDYYYVSDTKALYKYDKAGNVVMKNLQPFQHPEIANHFGDIDIFNGELYCGIEKFEYGRGQNIAVSVYDTKTLKWKRDMNWEPASGQVEVSGIAIDREKNMVWMSDWVDSRYVYCYSLETGKYYTKMQCRPAPYWCQGIFIADGKMLFTADDGEATYQIADNIYIADISAVPFTGLKDGEQFSVVDNKPVKTPGKVAAGAMAGRLTLFREMSDFRRAGEIEGLSIDPANDDLVVLNNRGTQILLGMSQGPFTDEGYTQEIHELYIYEKIK
;
A
#
# COMPACT_ATOMS: atom_id res chain seq x y z
N MET A 1 11.51 -16.88 -59.42
CA MET A 1 11.35 -15.83 -58.39
C MET A 1 11.18 -16.50 -57.03
N ARG A 2 12.27 -16.61 -56.27
CA ARG A 2 12.33 -17.35 -55.00
C ARG A 2 12.07 -16.33 -53.88
N LYS A 3 10.87 -16.37 -53.28
CA LYS A 3 10.47 -15.44 -52.21
C LYS A 3 11.26 -15.80 -50.94
N ILE A 4 12.13 -14.89 -50.52
CA ILE A 4 12.82 -14.93 -49.24
C ILE A 4 11.82 -14.46 -48.17
N PHE A 5 11.43 -15.34 -47.27
CA PHE A 5 10.76 -14.98 -46.02
C PHE A 5 11.83 -14.55 -45.02
N LEU A 6 11.90 -13.25 -44.73
CA LEU A 6 12.65 -12.72 -43.59
C LEU A 6 11.78 -12.90 -42.34
N LEU A 7 12.15 -13.87 -41.50
CA LEU A 7 11.65 -13.95 -40.12
C LEU A 7 12.32 -12.81 -39.33
N LEU A 8 11.55 -11.78 -38.95
CA LEU A 8 11.96 -10.86 -37.89
C LEU A 8 11.88 -11.62 -36.56
N ALA A 9 13.02 -12.09 -36.06
CA ALA A 9 13.15 -12.46 -34.66
C ALA A 9 13.14 -11.16 -33.84
N GLY A 10 11.99 -10.84 -33.24
CA GLY A 10 11.88 -9.77 -32.27
C GLY A 10 12.76 -10.09 -31.07
N VAL A 11 13.79 -9.28 -30.84
CA VAL A 11 14.59 -9.32 -29.62
C VAL A 11 13.72 -8.74 -28.50
N PHE A 12 13.03 -9.61 -27.77
CA PHE A 12 12.56 -9.26 -26.43
C PHE A 12 13.80 -9.12 -25.54
N ILE A 13 14.30 -7.90 -25.39
CA ILE A 13 15.14 -7.58 -24.23
C ILE A 13 14.20 -7.62 -23.04
N GLY A 14 14.02 -8.81 -22.48
CA GLY A 14 13.38 -8.97 -21.19
C GLY A 14 14.17 -8.15 -20.20
N ILE A 15 13.59 -7.05 -19.71
CA ILE A 15 13.99 -6.50 -18.43
C ILE A 15 13.69 -7.65 -17.46
N ALA A 16 14.73 -8.36 -17.02
CA ALA A 16 14.60 -9.33 -15.97
C ALA A 16 14.10 -8.56 -14.75
N ALA A 17 12.78 -8.58 -14.53
CA ALA A 17 12.23 -8.21 -13.24
C ALA A 17 12.86 -9.18 -12.25
N SER A 18 13.72 -8.67 -11.37
CA SER A 18 14.19 -9.46 -10.23
C SER A 18 12.95 -9.81 -9.44
N ALA A 19 12.64 -11.11 -9.33
CA ALA A 19 11.56 -11.55 -8.48
C ALA A 19 11.95 -11.22 -7.02
N GLN A 20 11.10 -10.46 -6.34
CA GLN A 20 11.25 -10.17 -4.91
C GLN A 20 10.79 -11.41 -4.14
N HIS A 21 11.62 -11.86 -3.18
CA HIS A 21 11.33 -13.06 -2.43
C HIS A 21 11.26 -12.80 -0.93
N ILE A 22 10.12 -13.17 -0.32
CA ILE A 22 9.88 -13.04 1.11
C ILE A 22 10.78 -14.01 1.87
N GLY A 23 11.59 -13.47 2.77
CA GLY A 23 12.40 -14.24 3.69
C GLY A 23 11.59 -14.91 4.79
N THR A 24 12.09 -16.04 5.26
CA THR A 24 11.58 -16.71 6.47
C THR A 24 12.17 -16.12 7.75
N ALA A 25 13.27 -15.36 7.63
CA ALA A 25 13.89 -14.66 8.75
C ALA A 25 14.58 -13.36 8.29
N TYR A 26 14.43 -12.33 9.11
CA TYR A 26 14.95 -10.98 8.88
C TYR A 26 15.70 -10.46 10.11
N ARG A 27 16.72 -9.64 9.90
CA ARG A 27 17.48 -8.97 10.98
C ARG A 27 17.61 -7.48 10.69
N LEU A 28 17.38 -6.63 11.69
CA LEU A 28 17.55 -5.18 11.54
C LEU A 28 18.99 -4.86 11.10
N LYS A 29 19.12 -4.23 9.95
CA LYS A 29 20.39 -3.87 9.30
C LYS A 29 20.73 -2.41 9.53
N LYS A 30 19.78 -1.50 9.29
CA LYS A 30 19.93 -0.06 9.48
C LYS A 30 18.59 0.65 9.55
N VAL A 31 18.62 1.89 10.05
CA VAL A 31 17.47 2.80 10.09
C VAL A 31 17.84 4.08 9.35
N ILE A 32 16.98 4.54 8.44
CA ILE A 32 17.18 5.76 7.65
C ILE A 32 16.04 6.76 7.98
N PRO A 33 16.32 7.94 8.53
CA PRO A 33 15.33 9.00 8.64
C PRO A 33 14.88 9.48 7.27
N VAL A 34 13.57 9.66 7.08
CA VAL A 34 12.99 10.13 5.81
C VAL A 34 12.02 11.28 6.03
N SER A 35 11.62 11.90 4.92
CA SER A 35 10.47 12.79 4.84
C SER A 35 9.31 12.00 4.26
N GLY A 36 8.10 12.32 4.72
CA GLY A 36 6.93 11.53 4.40
C GLY A 36 6.69 10.40 5.39
N ARG A 37 5.44 9.97 5.44
CA ARG A 37 4.84 9.28 6.57
C ARG A 37 3.76 8.26 6.20
N GLN A 38 3.46 8.08 4.91
CA GLN A 38 2.28 7.33 4.48
C GLN A 38 2.64 6.00 3.81
N GLY A 39 3.75 5.95 3.06
CA GLY A 39 4.03 4.79 2.21
C GLY A 39 5.45 4.67 1.71
N ILE A 40 5.81 3.48 1.26
CA ILE A 40 7.15 3.16 0.72
C ILE A 40 7.07 2.22 -0.50
N ALA A 41 7.65 2.66 -1.61
CA ALA A 41 7.89 1.80 -2.78
C ALA A 41 9.38 1.75 -3.11
N ILE A 42 9.83 0.63 -3.67
CA ILE A 42 11.26 0.38 -3.88
C ILE A 42 11.51 -0.22 -5.26
N ASP A 43 12.37 0.44 -6.04
CA ASP A 43 12.98 -0.20 -7.21
C ASP A 43 14.44 -0.56 -6.93
N LYS A 44 15.15 -1.06 -7.95
CA LYS A 44 16.54 -1.48 -7.82
C LYS A 44 17.50 -0.34 -7.42
N ASP A 45 17.15 0.92 -7.71
CA ASP A 45 18.04 2.08 -7.59
C ASP A 45 17.61 3.06 -6.49
N TYR A 46 16.33 3.11 -6.13
CA TYR A 46 15.75 4.17 -5.30
C TYR A 46 14.73 3.65 -4.29
N TYR A 47 14.54 4.44 -3.23
CA TYR A 47 13.36 4.41 -2.38
C TYR A 47 12.42 5.56 -2.75
N TYR A 48 11.12 5.33 -2.67
CA TYR A 48 10.07 6.32 -2.90
C TYR A 48 9.21 6.37 -1.65
N VAL A 49 8.99 7.56 -1.10
CA VAL A 49 8.19 7.74 0.12
C VAL A 49 7.05 8.71 -0.17
N SER A 50 5.82 8.33 0.18
CA SER A 50 4.68 9.24 0.20
C SER A 50 4.58 9.91 1.57
N ASP A 51 4.35 11.21 1.54
CA ASP A 51 3.80 11.98 2.65
C ASP A 51 2.30 12.18 2.41
N THR A 52 1.60 12.79 3.35
CA THR A 52 0.19 13.20 3.21
C THR A 52 -0.04 13.98 1.92
N LYS A 53 0.88 14.89 1.55
CA LYS A 53 0.72 15.81 0.40
C LYS A 53 1.92 15.90 -0.53
N ALA A 54 2.90 15.03 -0.40
CA ALA A 54 4.14 15.10 -1.15
C ALA A 54 4.68 13.71 -1.50
N LEU A 55 5.53 13.67 -2.52
CA LEU A 55 6.29 12.49 -2.91
C LEU A 55 7.78 12.78 -2.82
N TYR A 56 8.54 11.86 -2.26
CA TYR A 56 9.98 11.94 -2.14
C TYR A 56 10.64 10.74 -2.80
N LYS A 57 11.79 10.97 -3.42
CA LYS A 57 12.65 9.94 -4.00
C LYS A 57 14.03 10.04 -3.40
N TYR A 58 14.54 8.91 -2.93
CA TYR A 58 15.83 8.78 -2.26
C TYR A 58 16.72 7.80 -3.00
N ASP A 59 18.03 8.06 -3.01
CA ASP A 59 19.00 7.01 -3.32
C ASP A 59 19.03 5.94 -2.20
N LYS A 60 19.71 4.80 -2.44
CA LYS A 60 19.82 3.71 -1.44
C LYS A 60 20.67 4.08 -0.20
N ALA A 61 21.35 5.22 -0.22
CA ALA A 61 22.05 5.78 0.94
C ALA A 61 21.13 6.65 1.81
N GLY A 62 19.93 7.00 1.34
CA GLY A 62 18.95 7.81 2.07
C GLY A 62 19.03 9.31 1.77
N ASN A 63 19.71 9.73 0.70
CA ASN A 63 19.73 11.13 0.28
C ASN A 63 18.53 11.42 -0.64
N VAL A 64 17.82 12.53 -0.39
CA VAL A 64 16.75 12.99 -1.29
C VAL A 64 17.36 13.39 -2.64
N VAL A 65 16.96 12.71 -3.71
CA VAL A 65 17.36 13.02 -5.08
C VAL A 65 16.27 13.76 -5.87
N MET A 66 15.01 13.62 -5.46
CA MET A 66 13.89 14.34 -6.06
C MET A 66 12.72 14.44 -5.07
N LYS A 67 11.92 15.49 -5.21
CA LYS A 67 10.66 15.65 -4.49
C LYS A 67 9.61 16.31 -5.36
N ASN A 68 8.35 15.98 -5.13
CA ASN A 68 7.20 16.71 -5.64
C ASN A 68 6.32 17.11 -4.45
N LEU A 69 6.26 18.41 -4.15
CA LEU A 69 5.51 18.96 -3.01
C LEU A 69 4.08 19.37 -3.38
N GLN A 70 3.70 19.26 -4.65
CA GLN A 70 2.35 19.52 -5.16
C GLN A 70 1.96 18.44 -6.20
N PRO A 71 1.89 17.16 -5.80
CA PRO A 71 1.67 16.05 -6.72
C PRO A 71 0.21 15.85 -7.15
N PHE A 72 -0.76 16.39 -6.40
CA PHE A 72 -2.18 16.27 -6.73
C PHE A 72 -2.55 17.20 -7.89
N GLN A 73 -3.18 16.66 -8.95
CA GLN A 73 -3.74 17.48 -10.03
C GLN A 73 -4.93 18.32 -9.54
N HIS A 74 -5.75 17.72 -8.67
CA HIS A 74 -6.99 18.27 -8.15
C HIS A 74 -7.00 18.19 -6.61
N PRO A 75 -6.20 19.02 -5.90
CA PRO A 75 -6.08 18.98 -4.44
C PRO A 75 -7.41 19.23 -3.68
N GLU A 76 -8.39 19.81 -4.36
CA GLU A 76 -9.75 19.98 -3.88
C GLU A 76 -10.52 18.64 -3.81
N ILE A 77 -10.23 17.71 -4.74
CA ILE A 77 -10.88 16.39 -4.86
C ILE A 77 -10.16 15.33 -4.04
N ALA A 78 -8.83 15.35 -4.00
CA ALA A 78 -8.01 14.41 -3.22
C ALA A 78 -6.79 15.15 -2.65
N ASN A 79 -6.45 14.89 -1.39
CA ASN A 79 -5.44 15.64 -0.65
C ASN A 79 -4.61 14.79 0.32
N HIS A 80 -4.71 13.47 0.19
CA HIS A 80 -4.10 12.49 1.07
C HIS A 80 -3.59 11.31 0.23
N PHE A 81 -2.36 10.87 0.51
CA PHE A 81 -1.82 9.61 0.00
C PHE A 81 -1.85 8.57 1.11
N GLY A 82 -2.10 7.32 0.75
CA GLY A 82 -1.73 6.16 1.56
C GLY A 82 -0.38 5.56 1.15
N ASP A 83 -0.25 4.25 1.33
CA ASP A 83 0.87 3.46 0.83
C ASP A 83 0.98 3.50 -0.69
N ILE A 84 2.16 3.16 -1.19
CA ILE A 84 2.54 3.26 -2.61
C ILE A 84 3.28 2.01 -3.05
N ASP A 85 3.13 1.61 -4.31
CA ASP A 85 3.92 0.53 -4.91
C ASP A 85 4.45 0.93 -6.29
N ILE A 86 5.50 0.26 -6.75
CA ILE A 86 6.16 0.55 -8.02
C ILE A 86 6.10 -0.64 -8.97
N PHE A 87 5.69 -0.36 -10.20
CA PHE A 87 5.66 -1.36 -11.27
C PHE A 87 5.91 -0.70 -12.63
N ASN A 88 6.79 -1.30 -13.43
CA ASN A 88 7.12 -0.84 -14.79
C ASN A 88 7.53 0.64 -14.90
N GLY A 89 8.27 1.15 -13.90
CA GLY A 89 8.71 2.55 -13.87
C GLY A 89 7.59 3.54 -13.58
N GLU A 90 6.47 3.06 -13.06
CA GLU A 90 5.35 3.87 -12.59
C GLU A 90 5.14 3.65 -11.10
N LEU A 91 4.87 4.74 -10.38
CA LEU A 91 4.51 4.72 -8.98
C LEU A 91 2.99 4.78 -8.88
N TYR A 92 2.41 3.76 -8.25
CA TYR A 92 0.99 3.63 -8.01
C TYR A 92 0.71 4.11 -6.59
N CYS A 93 -0.19 5.07 -6.44
CA CYS A 93 -0.51 5.66 -5.16
C CYS A 93 -2.01 5.54 -4.89
N GLY A 94 -2.37 5.01 -3.72
CA GLY A 94 -3.69 5.22 -3.14
C GLY A 94 -3.87 6.70 -2.82
N ILE A 95 -4.94 7.31 -3.33
CA ILE A 95 -5.28 8.70 -3.03
C ILE A 95 -6.72 8.83 -2.58
N GLU A 96 -6.96 9.81 -1.73
CA GLU A 96 -8.29 10.13 -1.26
C GLU A 96 -8.40 11.60 -0.83
N LYS A 97 -9.64 12.03 -0.61
CA LYS A 97 -9.95 13.18 0.24
C LYS A 97 -10.06 12.71 1.68
N PHE A 98 -9.14 13.14 2.52
CA PHE A 98 -9.18 12.81 3.93
C PHE A 98 -9.45 14.06 4.77
N GLU A 99 -10.54 14.02 5.54
CA GLU A 99 -10.92 15.08 6.47
C GLU A 99 -11.44 14.47 7.79
N TYR A 100 -10.71 14.69 8.89
CA TYR A 100 -11.09 14.28 10.25
C TYR A 100 -11.45 12.78 10.39
N GLY A 101 -10.60 11.87 9.89
CA GLY A 101 -10.83 10.43 10.03
C GLY A 101 -11.78 9.84 8.99
N ARG A 102 -12.14 10.62 7.95
CA ARG A 102 -13.06 10.19 6.90
C ARG A 102 -12.46 10.36 5.52
N GLY A 103 -12.22 9.23 4.86
CA GLY A 103 -11.90 9.12 3.44
C GLY A 103 -13.10 9.32 2.52
N GLN A 104 -12.89 9.98 1.38
CA GLN A 104 -13.84 10.14 0.27
C GLN A 104 -13.08 10.23 -1.06
N ASN A 105 -13.77 10.08 -2.19
CA ASN A 105 -13.18 10.23 -3.53
C ASN A 105 -11.91 9.40 -3.75
N ILE A 106 -11.93 8.15 -3.30
CA ILE A 106 -10.76 7.28 -3.40
C ILE A 106 -10.44 6.94 -4.87
N ALA A 107 -9.16 6.87 -5.18
CA ALA A 107 -8.67 6.47 -6.50
C ALA A 107 -7.25 5.89 -6.41
N VAL A 108 -6.80 5.30 -7.51
CA VAL A 108 -5.39 4.98 -7.71
C VAL A 108 -4.81 5.98 -8.70
N SER A 109 -3.93 6.87 -8.24
CA SER A 109 -3.20 7.78 -9.11
C SER A 109 -1.83 7.20 -9.47
N VAL A 110 -1.47 7.30 -10.75
CA VAL A 110 -0.23 6.76 -11.29
C VAL A 110 0.71 7.91 -11.64
N TYR A 111 1.96 7.82 -11.16
CA TYR A 111 3.01 8.82 -11.34
C TYR A 111 4.20 8.25 -12.10
N ASP A 112 4.90 9.09 -12.85
CA ASP A 112 6.15 8.73 -13.52
C ASP A 112 7.32 8.75 -12.52
N THR A 113 8.07 7.66 -12.39
CA THR A 113 9.12 7.55 -11.34
C THR A 113 10.39 8.35 -11.66
N LYS A 114 10.53 8.86 -12.89
CA LYS A 114 11.65 9.72 -13.31
C LYS A 114 11.39 11.18 -12.97
N THR A 115 10.13 11.59 -12.91
CA THR A 115 9.74 13.00 -12.74
C THR A 115 8.87 13.26 -11.51
N LEU A 116 8.35 12.21 -10.87
CA LEU A 116 7.32 12.25 -9.82
C LEU A 116 6.05 13.02 -10.21
N LYS A 117 5.77 13.13 -11.51
CA LYS A 117 4.58 13.83 -12.03
C LYS A 117 3.46 12.84 -12.30
N TRP A 118 2.24 13.28 -12.05
CA TRP A 118 1.03 12.54 -12.32
C TRP A 118 0.93 12.18 -13.81
N LYS A 119 0.42 10.98 -14.11
CA LYS A 119 0.20 10.46 -15.47
C LYS A 119 -1.28 10.22 -15.75
N ARG A 120 -1.96 9.51 -14.85
CA ARG A 120 -3.35 9.08 -14.99
C ARG A 120 -3.93 8.63 -13.65
N ASP A 121 -5.26 8.56 -13.59
CA ASP A 121 -5.97 7.88 -12.53
C ASP A 121 -6.57 6.57 -13.04
N MET A 122 -6.68 5.59 -12.16
CA MET A 122 -7.56 4.43 -12.35
C MET A 122 -8.82 4.63 -11.52
N ASN A 123 -9.96 4.43 -12.15
CA ASN A 123 -11.25 4.60 -11.49
C ASN A 123 -11.47 3.52 -10.42
N TRP A 124 -11.93 3.96 -9.26
CA TRP A 124 -12.51 3.10 -8.25
C TRP A 124 -13.96 2.73 -8.59
N GLU A 125 -14.42 1.58 -8.09
CA GLU A 125 -15.78 1.05 -8.31
C GLU A 125 -16.56 1.09 -6.99
N PRO A 126 -17.50 2.04 -6.80
CA PRO A 126 -18.29 2.15 -5.58
C PRO A 126 -19.06 0.89 -5.21
N ALA A 127 -19.48 0.10 -6.19
CA ALA A 127 -20.18 -1.16 -5.94
C ALA A 127 -19.31 -2.25 -5.29
N SER A 128 -17.98 -2.07 -5.22
CA SER A 128 -17.09 -2.98 -4.49
C SER A 128 -17.34 -2.94 -2.97
N GLY A 129 -17.84 -1.80 -2.48
CA GLY A 129 -18.05 -1.51 -1.07
C GLY A 129 -16.81 -1.02 -0.32
N GLN A 130 -15.68 -0.85 -1.01
CA GLN A 130 -14.49 -0.17 -0.44
C GLN A 130 -14.82 1.29 -0.14
N VAL A 131 -14.25 1.87 0.91
CA VAL A 131 -14.54 3.26 1.30
C VAL A 131 -13.28 4.09 1.58
N GLU A 132 -12.12 3.44 1.65
CA GLU A 132 -10.82 4.05 1.94
C GLU A 132 -9.72 3.33 1.13
N VAL A 133 -8.54 3.95 0.95
CA VAL A 133 -7.37 3.35 0.31
C VAL A 133 -6.06 3.65 1.06
N SER A 134 -5.84 2.92 2.16
CA SER A 134 -4.70 3.13 3.06
C SER A 134 -3.42 2.55 2.51
N GLY A 135 -3.51 1.50 1.70
CA GLY A 135 -2.37 0.94 1.02
C GLY A 135 -2.67 0.26 -0.29
N ILE A 136 -1.62 0.03 -1.07
CA ILE A 136 -1.70 -0.49 -2.42
C ILE A 136 -0.56 -1.47 -2.71
N ALA A 137 -0.88 -2.57 -3.39
CA ALA A 137 0.12 -3.53 -3.86
C ALA A 137 -0.17 -3.99 -5.28
N ILE A 138 0.86 -4.06 -6.10
CA ILE A 138 0.78 -4.62 -7.45
C ILE A 138 1.07 -6.11 -7.42
N ASP A 139 0.09 -6.93 -7.82
CA ASP A 139 0.35 -8.32 -8.19
C ASP A 139 0.92 -8.34 -9.61
N ARG A 140 2.26 -8.30 -9.66
CA ARG A 140 3.07 -8.22 -10.89
C ARG A 140 2.86 -9.43 -11.80
N GLU A 141 2.53 -10.60 -11.23
CA GLU A 141 2.34 -11.84 -11.97
C GLU A 141 0.94 -11.92 -12.59
N LYS A 142 -0.09 -11.45 -11.86
CA LYS A 142 -1.49 -11.52 -12.31
C LYS A 142 -1.98 -10.25 -12.98
N ASN A 143 -1.13 -9.20 -13.07
CA ASN A 143 -1.48 -7.90 -13.61
C ASN A 143 -2.70 -7.28 -12.90
N MET A 144 -2.65 -7.28 -11.56
CA MET A 144 -3.71 -6.77 -10.69
C MET A 144 -3.15 -5.73 -9.72
N VAL A 145 -4.04 -4.87 -9.22
CA VAL A 145 -3.77 -3.95 -8.12
C VAL A 145 -4.70 -4.31 -6.97
N TRP A 146 -4.11 -4.43 -5.78
CA TRP A 146 -4.80 -4.66 -4.52
C TRP A 146 -4.76 -3.40 -3.69
N MET A 147 -5.84 -3.13 -2.96
CA MET A 147 -5.96 -1.99 -2.06
C MET A 147 -6.46 -2.43 -0.69
N SER A 148 -5.81 -1.96 0.37
CA SER A 148 -6.32 -2.05 1.75
C SER A 148 -7.30 -0.92 2.06
N ASP A 149 -8.01 -1.09 3.16
CA ASP A 149 -9.00 -0.14 3.67
C ASP A 149 -8.80 -0.04 5.19
N TRP A 150 -8.38 1.13 5.67
CA TRP A 150 -8.14 1.40 7.09
C TRP A 150 -9.45 1.49 7.88
N VAL A 151 -10.53 1.98 7.25
CA VAL A 151 -11.86 2.07 7.88
C VAL A 151 -12.50 0.69 8.03
N ASP A 152 -12.33 -0.18 7.03
CA ASP A 152 -12.80 -1.56 7.02
C ASP A 152 -11.69 -2.56 6.67
N SER A 153 -10.73 -2.70 7.59
CA SER A 153 -9.59 -3.61 7.43
C SER A 153 -9.96 -5.10 7.39
N ARG A 154 -11.25 -5.45 7.45
CA ARG A 154 -11.72 -6.81 7.19
C ARG A 154 -11.53 -7.21 5.74
N TYR A 155 -11.31 -6.28 4.81
CA TYR A 155 -11.15 -6.59 3.39
C TYR A 155 -9.96 -5.91 2.73
N VAL A 156 -9.40 -6.58 1.73
CA VAL A 156 -8.60 -5.95 0.67
C VAL A 156 -9.26 -6.18 -0.68
N TYR A 157 -9.17 -5.21 -1.58
CA TYR A 157 -9.94 -5.15 -2.82
C TYR A 157 -9.02 -5.27 -4.03
N CYS A 158 -9.40 -6.08 -5.00
CA CYS A 158 -8.60 -6.41 -6.17
C CYS A 158 -9.25 -5.87 -7.44
N TYR A 159 -8.44 -5.19 -8.26
CA TYR A 159 -8.82 -4.62 -9.54
C TYR A 159 -7.83 -5.09 -10.61
N SER A 160 -8.32 -5.23 -11.84
CA SER A 160 -7.47 -5.52 -13.00
C SER A 160 -6.67 -4.26 -13.38
N LEU A 161 -5.34 -4.35 -13.49
CA LEU A 161 -4.53 -3.23 -13.99
C LEU A 161 -4.80 -2.94 -15.47
N GLU A 162 -5.11 -3.98 -16.25
CA GLU A 162 -5.41 -3.85 -17.68
C GLU A 162 -6.69 -3.06 -17.93
N THR A 163 -7.74 -3.32 -17.16
CA THR A 163 -9.08 -2.76 -17.44
C THR A 163 -9.53 -1.71 -16.43
N GLY A 164 -8.86 -1.60 -15.29
CA GLY A 164 -9.28 -0.78 -14.15
C GLY A 164 -10.54 -1.28 -13.43
N LYS A 165 -11.08 -2.45 -13.80
CA LYS A 165 -12.35 -2.95 -13.26
C LYS A 165 -12.14 -3.78 -11.99
N TYR A 166 -13.11 -3.68 -11.08
CA TYR A 166 -13.20 -4.54 -9.90
C TYR A 166 -13.20 -6.02 -10.29
N TYR A 167 -12.37 -6.80 -9.62
CA TYR A 167 -12.17 -8.23 -9.88
C TYR A 167 -12.71 -9.09 -8.73
N THR A 168 -12.25 -8.85 -7.51
CA THR A 168 -12.72 -9.53 -6.30
C THR A 168 -12.32 -8.75 -5.05
N LYS A 169 -12.64 -9.29 -3.87
CA LYS A 169 -12.06 -8.87 -2.60
C LYS A 169 -11.73 -10.08 -1.75
N MET A 170 -10.77 -9.92 -0.86
CA MET A 170 -10.41 -10.94 0.12
C MET A 170 -10.87 -10.48 1.51
N GLN A 171 -11.57 -11.34 2.25
CA GLN A 171 -11.84 -11.14 3.66
C GLN A 171 -10.62 -11.58 4.48
N CYS A 172 -10.03 -10.67 5.25
CA CYS A 172 -8.89 -10.94 6.12
C CYS A 172 -9.34 -11.63 7.41
N ARG A 173 -8.72 -12.78 7.74
CA ARG A 173 -9.09 -13.62 8.88
C ARG A 173 -7.83 -14.14 9.60
N PRO A 174 -7.46 -13.62 10.80
CA PRO A 174 -8.12 -12.50 11.49
C PRO A 174 -8.03 -11.20 10.68
N ALA A 175 -8.89 -10.23 11.00
CA ALA A 175 -8.80 -8.90 10.43
C ALA A 175 -7.62 -8.16 11.10
N PRO A 176 -6.63 -7.66 10.34
CA PRO A 176 -5.59 -6.79 10.87
C PRO A 176 -6.24 -5.48 11.29
N TYR A 177 -6.05 -5.06 12.53
CA TYR A 177 -6.65 -3.82 13.03
C TYR A 177 -5.89 -2.61 12.44
N TRP A 178 -6.62 -1.62 11.91
CA TRP A 178 -6.04 -0.45 11.25
C TRP A 178 -4.94 -0.82 10.24
N CYS A 179 -5.32 -1.63 9.25
CA CYS A 179 -4.42 -2.02 8.18
C CYS A 179 -3.99 -0.80 7.37
N GLN A 180 -2.68 -0.58 7.28
CA GLN A 180 -2.09 0.49 6.48
C GLN A 180 -1.57 -0.09 5.16
N GLY A 181 -0.26 -0.22 5.02
CA GLY A 181 0.44 -0.74 3.84
C GLY A 181 0.25 -2.22 3.56
N ILE A 182 0.38 -2.55 2.28
CA ILE A 182 0.35 -3.92 1.78
C ILE A 182 1.41 -4.11 0.70
N PHE A 183 1.99 -5.31 0.60
CA PHE A 183 2.98 -5.62 -0.43
C PHE A 183 2.87 -7.05 -0.91
N ILE A 184 3.11 -7.31 -2.21
CA ILE A 184 2.97 -8.65 -2.79
C ILE A 184 4.31 -9.18 -3.31
N ALA A 185 4.67 -10.38 -2.85
CA ALA A 185 5.79 -11.18 -3.33
C ALA A 185 5.51 -12.67 -3.09
N ASP A 186 6.06 -13.57 -3.93
CA ASP A 186 5.90 -15.04 -3.81
C ASP A 186 4.44 -15.54 -3.69
N GLY A 187 3.54 -14.90 -4.43
CA GLY A 187 2.10 -15.19 -4.38
C GLY A 187 1.47 -14.96 -3.00
N LYS A 188 2.12 -14.15 -2.14
CA LYS A 188 1.66 -13.78 -0.80
C LYS A 188 1.55 -12.28 -0.70
N MET A 189 0.64 -11.84 0.15
CA MET A 189 0.50 -10.45 0.54
C MET A 189 0.98 -10.28 1.97
N LEU A 190 1.83 -9.29 2.19
CA LEU A 190 2.21 -8.78 3.50
C LEU A 190 1.31 -7.59 3.84
N PHE A 191 1.02 -7.41 5.13
CA PHE A 191 0.15 -6.35 5.65
C PHE A 191 0.83 -5.72 6.84
N THR A 192 0.92 -4.40 6.90
CA THR A 192 1.18 -3.68 8.16
C THR A 192 -0.14 -3.38 8.85
N ALA A 193 -0.15 -3.39 10.17
CA ALA A 193 -1.33 -3.13 10.98
C ALA A 193 -0.94 -2.33 12.21
N ASP A 194 -1.60 -1.19 12.44
CA ASP A 194 -1.47 -0.40 13.67
C ASP A 194 -2.26 -1.04 14.82
N ASP A 195 -1.94 -2.31 15.11
CA ASP A 195 -2.61 -3.13 16.12
C ASP A 195 -1.85 -3.20 17.45
N GLY A 196 -0.76 -2.43 17.56
CA GLY A 196 -0.09 -2.12 18.81
C GLY A 196 -0.77 -0.98 19.57
N GLU A 197 -0.08 -0.50 20.61
CA GLU A 197 -0.50 0.67 21.37
C GLU A 197 0.72 1.48 21.76
N ALA A 198 1.01 2.49 20.94
CA ALA A 198 2.21 3.31 21.06
C ALA A 198 2.37 3.90 22.46
N THR A 199 1.30 4.39 23.09
CA THR A 199 1.35 4.95 24.46
C THR A 199 1.95 3.99 25.49
N TYR A 200 1.73 2.68 25.33
CA TYR A 200 2.22 1.65 26.24
C TYR A 200 3.39 0.83 25.67
N GLN A 201 4.01 1.29 24.59
CA GLN A 201 5.14 0.61 23.94
C GLN A 201 4.79 -0.80 23.43
N ILE A 202 3.51 -1.05 23.14
CA ILE A 202 3.08 -2.30 22.52
C ILE A 202 3.32 -2.17 21.02
N ALA A 203 4.07 -3.10 20.44
CA ALA A 203 4.50 -3.03 19.07
C ALA A 203 3.39 -3.43 18.08
N ASP A 204 3.44 -2.81 16.91
CA ASP A 204 2.64 -3.16 15.76
C ASP A 204 3.14 -4.44 15.08
N ASN A 205 2.30 -5.00 14.19
CA ASN A 205 2.57 -6.28 13.56
C ASN A 205 2.55 -6.20 12.03
N ILE A 206 3.31 -7.12 11.43
CA ILE A 206 3.20 -7.49 10.02
C ILE A 206 2.53 -8.86 9.95
N TYR A 207 1.50 -8.96 9.12
CA TYR A 207 0.82 -10.21 8.79
C TYR A 207 1.15 -10.67 7.38
N ILE A 208 0.90 -11.95 7.09
CA ILE A 208 1.03 -12.52 5.76
C ILE A 208 -0.17 -13.40 5.41
N ALA A 209 -0.60 -13.38 4.15
CA ALA A 209 -1.62 -14.27 3.60
C ALA A 209 -1.22 -14.79 2.22
N ASP A 210 -1.61 -16.02 1.91
CA ASP A 210 -1.44 -16.58 0.56
C ASP A 210 -2.55 -16.08 -0.37
N ILE A 211 -2.15 -15.54 -1.53
CA ILE A 211 -3.01 -15.04 -2.59
C ILE A 211 -2.62 -15.66 -3.94
N SER A 212 -2.07 -16.87 -3.94
CA SER A 212 -1.70 -17.58 -5.16
C SER A 212 -2.92 -17.90 -6.03
N ALA A 213 -4.04 -18.23 -5.38
CA ALA A 213 -5.34 -18.46 -6.02
C ALA A 213 -6.31 -17.32 -5.73
N VAL A 214 -6.57 -16.50 -6.74
CA VAL A 214 -7.50 -15.36 -6.67
C VAL A 214 -8.72 -15.64 -7.55
N PRO A 215 -9.88 -16.03 -6.97
CA PRO A 215 -11.07 -16.28 -7.77
C PRO A 215 -11.67 -14.96 -8.26
N PHE A 216 -12.16 -14.95 -9.51
CA PHE A 216 -13.02 -13.86 -9.97
C PHE A 216 -14.40 -13.97 -9.30
N THR A 217 -14.84 -12.87 -8.68
CA THR A 217 -16.22 -12.77 -8.17
C THR A 217 -17.00 -11.67 -8.89
N GLY A 218 -16.34 -10.56 -9.22
CA GLY A 218 -16.96 -9.42 -9.89
C GLY A 218 -18.15 -8.83 -9.13
N LEU A 219 -19.01 -8.14 -9.87
CA LEU A 219 -20.23 -7.52 -9.37
C LEU A 219 -21.46 -8.30 -9.83
N LYS A 220 -22.52 -8.28 -9.03
CA LYS A 220 -23.84 -8.80 -9.38
C LYS A 220 -24.93 -7.78 -9.10
N ASP A 221 -26.10 -7.96 -9.70
CA ASP A 221 -27.29 -7.22 -9.30
C ASP A 221 -27.71 -7.61 -7.89
N GLY A 222 -28.07 -6.61 -7.09
CA GLY A 222 -28.47 -6.78 -5.70
C GLY A 222 -29.07 -5.50 -5.13
N GLU A 223 -29.04 -5.38 -3.81
CA GLU A 223 -29.50 -4.21 -3.07
C GLU A 223 -28.30 -3.53 -2.42
N GLN A 224 -28.10 -2.25 -2.70
CA GLN A 224 -27.20 -1.39 -1.96
C GLN A 224 -27.92 -0.90 -0.69
N PHE A 225 -27.15 -0.74 0.39
CA PHE A 225 -27.66 -0.27 1.67
C PHE A 225 -27.06 1.09 1.99
N SER A 226 -27.91 2.04 2.32
CA SER A 226 -27.51 3.34 2.87
C SER A 226 -28.35 3.66 4.10
N VAL A 227 -27.93 4.66 4.87
CA VAL A 227 -28.71 5.19 6.01
C VAL A 227 -29.14 6.61 5.66
N VAL A 228 -30.45 6.83 5.61
CA VAL A 228 -31.07 8.16 5.40
C VAL A 228 -32.02 8.41 6.56
N ASP A 229 -31.88 9.55 7.24
CA ASP A 229 -32.68 9.91 8.43
C ASP A 229 -32.71 8.79 9.50
N ASN A 230 -31.54 8.21 9.79
CA ASN A 230 -31.36 7.07 10.72
C ASN A 230 -32.18 5.81 10.37
N LYS A 231 -32.60 5.65 9.11
CA LYS A 231 -33.30 4.47 8.62
C LYS A 231 -32.50 3.79 7.51
N PRO A 232 -32.45 2.44 7.49
CA PRO A 232 -31.84 1.73 6.38
C PRO A 232 -32.69 1.90 5.13
N VAL A 233 -32.07 2.38 4.05
CA VAL A 233 -32.67 2.46 2.73
C VAL A 233 -31.97 1.43 1.84
N LYS A 234 -32.77 0.61 1.17
CA LYS A 234 -32.32 -0.35 0.17
C LYS A 234 -32.63 0.17 -1.21
N THR A 235 -31.64 0.20 -2.09
CA THR A 235 -31.82 0.59 -3.49
C THR A 235 -31.28 -0.50 -4.41
N PRO A 236 -31.99 -0.86 -5.50
CA PRO A 236 -31.44 -1.75 -6.50
C PRO A 236 -30.12 -1.20 -7.08
N GLY A 237 -29.12 -2.05 -7.25
CA GLY A 237 -27.83 -1.64 -7.79
C GLY A 237 -26.85 -2.81 -7.92
N LYS A 238 -25.63 -2.51 -8.37
CA LYS A 238 -24.53 -3.48 -8.37
C LYS A 238 -23.91 -3.57 -6.97
N VAL A 239 -23.51 -4.78 -6.59
CA VAL A 239 -22.77 -5.07 -5.34
C VAL A 239 -21.69 -6.12 -5.61
N ALA A 240 -20.62 -6.12 -4.82
CA ALA A 240 -19.62 -7.19 -4.81
C ALA A 240 -20.31 -8.57 -4.67
N ALA A 241 -20.03 -9.48 -5.60
CA ALA A 241 -20.75 -10.76 -5.68
C ALA A 241 -20.27 -11.80 -4.65
N GLY A 242 -19.13 -11.58 -4.02
CA GLY A 242 -18.53 -12.45 -3.02
C GLY A 242 -17.18 -11.89 -2.52
N ALA A 243 -16.52 -12.68 -1.67
CA ALA A 243 -15.16 -12.45 -1.22
C ALA A 243 -14.44 -13.80 -1.09
N MET A 244 -13.14 -13.85 -1.37
CA MET A 244 -12.31 -15.00 -1.01
C MET A 244 -11.94 -14.94 0.47
N ALA A 245 -11.75 -16.09 1.11
CA ALA A 245 -11.30 -16.15 2.51
C ALA A 245 -9.76 -16.07 2.57
N GLY A 246 -9.23 -14.97 3.10
CA GLY A 246 -7.81 -14.78 3.36
C GLY A 246 -7.44 -15.21 4.76
N ARG A 247 -6.62 -16.25 4.90
CA ARG A 247 -6.09 -16.64 6.21
C ARG A 247 -4.79 -15.89 6.47
N LEU A 248 -4.84 -14.94 7.39
CA LEU A 248 -3.67 -14.20 7.82
C LEU A 248 -2.98 -14.95 8.96
N THR A 249 -1.67 -14.92 8.96
CA THR A 249 -0.82 -15.37 10.06
C THR A 249 0.17 -14.27 10.40
N LEU A 250 0.54 -14.17 11.68
CA LEU A 250 1.60 -13.25 12.10
C LEU A 250 2.88 -13.60 11.33
N PHE A 251 3.45 -12.60 10.67
CA PHE A 251 4.73 -12.70 9.98
C PHE A 251 5.86 -12.18 10.87
N ARG A 252 5.66 -11.01 11.47
CA ARG A 252 6.64 -10.36 12.34
C ARG A 252 5.97 -9.38 13.30
N GLU A 253 6.34 -9.45 14.58
CA GLU A 253 6.10 -8.37 15.54
C GLU A 253 7.24 -7.34 15.44
N MET A 254 6.91 -6.05 15.40
CA MET A 254 7.87 -4.96 15.17
C MET A 254 8.46 -4.41 16.47
N SER A 255 8.79 -5.30 17.41
CA SER A 255 9.31 -4.96 18.74
C SER A 255 10.71 -4.33 18.73
N ASP A 256 11.35 -4.24 17.56
CA ASP A 256 12.69 -3.67 17.38
C ASP A 256 12.68 -2.25 16.79
N PHE A 257 11.51 -1.65 16.61
CA PHE A 257 11.39 -0.21 16.48
C PHE A 257 11.99 0.49 17.71
N ARG A 258 12.63 1.65 17.49
CA ARG A 258 13.23 2.44 18.59
C ARG A 258 12.19 2.85 19.63
N ARG A 259 10.94 2.99 19.20
CA ARG A 259 9.76 3.40 19.98
C ARG A 259 8.53 2.94 19.19
N ALA A 260 7.55 2.32 19.83
CA ALA A 260 6.28 1.99 19.17
C ALA A 260 5.57 3.27 18.66
N GLY A 261 4.81 3.16 17.57
CA GLY A 261 4.25 4.29 16.83
C GLY A 261 3.15 3.86 15.86
N GLU A 262 3.19 4.34 14.61
CA GLU A 262 2.40 3.82 13.47
C GLU A 262 3.34 3.07 12.52
N ILE A 263 2.85 1.96 11.96
CA ILE A 263 3.48 1.18 10.90
C ILE A 263 2.71 1.41 9.60
N GLU A 264 3.38 2.01 8.62
CA GLU A 264 2.70 2.57 7.44
C GLU A 264 2.91 1.62 6.25
N GLY A 265 3.67 2.04 5.23
CA GLY A 265 4.02 1.19 4.11
C GLY A 265 5.10 0.14 4.41
N LEU A 266 5.13 -0.92 3.59
CA LEU A 266 6.25 -1.86 3.54
C LEU A 266 6.62 -2.26 2.11
N SER A 267 7.84 -2.75 1.92
CA SER A 267 8.26 -3.32 0.63
C SER A 267 9.42 -4.31 0.81
N ILE A 268 9.61 -5.20 -0.15
CA ILE A 268 10.82 -6.04 -0.25
C ILE A 268 11.73 -5.41 -1.29
N ASP A 269 12.99 -5.10 -0.97
CA ASP A 269 13.89 -4.48 -1.94
C ASP A 269 14.27 -5.48 -3.06
N PRO A 270 13.96 -5.20 -4.34
CA PRO A 270 14.20 -6.14 -5.44
C PRO A 270 15.69 -6.40 -5.71
N ALA A 271 16.61 -5.60 -5.15
CA ALA A 271 18.05 -5.77 -5.34
C ALA A 271 18.67 -6.80 -4.38
N ASN A 272 18.06 -7.05 -3.22
CA ASN A 272 18.67 -7.85 -2.15
C ASN A 272 17.67 -8.61 -1.25
N ASP A 273 16.37 -8.52 -1.53
CA ASP A 273 15.27 -9.07 -0.73
C ASP A 273 15.17 -8.53 0.71
N ASP A 274 15.84 -7.42 1.04
CA ASP A 274 15.71 -6.77 2.35
C ASP A 274 14.24 -6.34 2.55
N LEU A 275 13.67 -6.62 3.72
CA LEU A 275 12.37 -6.08 4.11
C LEU A 275 12.58 -4.63 4.56
N VAL A 276 11.80 -3.72 4.02
CA VAL A 276 11.84 -2.30 4.37
C VAL A 276 10.47 -1.87 4.85
N VAL A 277 10.43 -1.24 6.01
CA VAL A 277 9.18 -0.84 6.69
C VAL A 277 9.28 0.63 7.06
N LEU A 278 8.24 1.41 6.75
CA LEU A 278 8.10 2.79 7.18
C LEU A 278 7.42 2.82 8.56
N ASN A 279 8.07 3.45 9.54
CA ASN A 279 7.52 3.66 10.86
C ASN A 279 7.52 5.15 11.21
N ASN A 280 6.42 5.60 11.79
CA ASN A 280 6.26 6.92 12.37
C ASN A 280 6.26 6.79 13.89
N ARG A 281 7.18 7.46 14.59
CA ARG A 281 7.26 7.41 16.05
C ARG A 281 7.26 8.78 16.68
N GLY A 282 6.98 8.81 17.97
CA GLY A 282 7.09 10.00 18.80
C GLY A 282 5.79 10.72 19.07
N THR A 283 4.66 10.14 18.69
CA THR A 283 3.31 10.69 18.82
C THR A 283 2.35 9.70 19.46
N GLN A 284 1.29 10.21 20.11
CA GLN A 284 0.19 9.36 20.60
C GLN A 284 -0.67 8.91 19.43
N ILE A 285 -1.16 7.67 19.46
CA ILE A 285 -2.09 7.18 18.45
C ILE A 285 -3.47 7.08 19.10
N LEU A 286 -4.39 7.95 18.69
CA LEU A 286 -5.76 8.00 19.22
C LEU A 286 -6.73 7.73 18.08
N LEU A 287 -7.53 6.66 18.22
CA LEU A 287 -8.44 6.19 17.15
C LEU A 287 -7.72 5.96 15.82
N GLY A 288 -6.48 5.47 15.87
CA GLY A 288 -5.62 5.16 14.72
C GLY A 288 -5.14 6.41 13.98
N MET A 289 -5.08 7.55 14.67
CA MET A 289 -4.50 8.78 14.15
C MET A 289 -3.43 9.30 15.11
N SER A 290 -2.29 9.69 14.58
CA SER A 290 -1.26 10.47 15.28
C SER A 290 -1.79 11.78 15.87
N GLN A 291 -1.55 11.99 17.18
CA GLN A 291 -2.02 13.11 17.99
C GLN A 291 -0.89 13.69 18.86
N GLY A 292 -0.18 14.68 18.30
CA GLY A 292 0.82 15.45 19.03
C GLY A 292 2.01 14.62 19.54
N PRO A 293 3.14 15.26 19.85
CA PRO A 293 4.32 14.52 20.27
C PRO A 293 4.25 14.06 21.74
N PHE A 294 4.94 12.97 22.08
CA PHE A 294 5.25 12.59 23.45
C PHE A 294 6.27 13.58 24.07
N THR A 295 5.80 14.76 24.48
CA THR A 295 6.65 15.84 25.00
C THR A 295 7.43 15.42 26.25
N ASP A 296 6.83 14.58 27.10
CA ASP A 296 7.45 14.07 28.33
C ASP A 296 8.60 13.09 28.04
N GLU A 297 8.63 12.50 26.83
CA GLU A 297 9.74 11.67 26.33
C GLU A 297 10.76 12.50 25.51
N GLY A 298 10.58 13.82 25.40
CA GLY A 298 11.47 14.73 24.69
C GLY A 298 11.20 14.86 23.18
N TYR A 299 10.09 14.33 22.68
CA TYR A 299 9.69 14.52 21.27
C TYR A 299 9.13 15.93 21.05
N THR A 300 9.52 16.55 19.95
CA THR A 300 8.99 17.85 19.50
C THR A 300 8.12 17.74 18.25
N GLN A 301 8.19 16.60 17.57
CA GLN A 301 7.45 16.26 16.37
C GLN A 301 7.46 14.74 16.18
N GLU A 302 6.64 14.26 15.25
CA GLU A 302 6.75 12.90 14.72
C GLU A 302 8.05 12.72 13.94
N ILE A 303 8.62 11.53 14.00
CA ILE A 303 9.83 11.15 13.30
C ILE A 303 9.50 9.96 12.40
N HIS A 304 9.86 10.08 11.12
CA HIS A 304 9.61 9.07 10.09
C HIS A 304 10.90 8.36 9.72
N GLU A 305 10.88 7.04 9.75
CA GLU A 305 12.07 6.22 9.61
C GLU A 305 11.78 4.99 8.74
N LEU A 306 12.68 4.71 7.79
CA LEU A 306 12.73 3.42 7.11
C LEU A 306 13.59 2.46 7.95
N TYR A 307 12.97 1.42 8.48
CA TYR A 307 13.65 0.29 9.09
C TYR A 307 13.95 -0.75 8.01
N ILE A 308 15.24 -1.01 7.80
CA ILE A 308 15.72 -1.93 6.77
C ILE A 308 16.23 -3.19 7.46
N TYR A 309 15.64 -4.32 7.09
CA TYR A 309 15.95 -5.62 7.62
C TYR A 309 16.57 -6.50 6.53
N GLU A 310 17.77 -7.00 6.76
CA GLU A 310 18.39 -7.94 5.82
C GLU A 310 17.75 -9.32 5.93
N LYS A 311 17.53 -9.95 4.77
CA LYS A 311 17.08 -11.34 4.69
C LYS A 311 18.20 -12.27 5.13
N ILE A 312 17.93 -13.10 6.13
CA ILE A 312 18.87 -14.09 6.65
C ILE A 312 18.61 -15.48 6.06
N LYS A 313 17.34 -15.79 5.75
CA LYS A 313 16.89 -17.07 5.20
C LYS A 313 15.73 -16.87 4.24
#